data_AF-A0AAV3TBZ2-F1
#
_entry.id   AF-A0AAV3TBZ2-F1
#
_cell.length_a   1.000
_cell.length_b   1.000
_cell.length_c   1.000
_cell.angle_alpha   90.00
_cell.angle_beta   90.00
_cell.angle_gamma   90.00
#
_symmetry.space_group_name_H-M   'P 1'
#
loop_
_entity.id
_entity.type
_entity.pdbx_description
1 polymer ?
#
loop_
_entity_poly.entity_id
_entity_poly.type
_entity_poly.pdbx_seq_one_letter_code
_entity_poly.pdbx_strand_id
1 'polypeptide(L)'
;MEIRGERECKDCGTRWSYYETGSVSCPNCESVRSVGVDEERKRHTAGQAALDLTEVRNMIDAAPESDVADAAIENCREFVRRTGFIDAGELQPLDDVYLAARELRQVADIVGRSYDPTEDEELYYLSLLRGADRGERPAPDEVPAGLREARGLAYAEAVQAYRREIGTWIDDQDGEYPAAMGALATLGDHVKRIKALQGDVDPGTAERLVRAARNLAEAVRWDDEDALARCRERLERLSDAQ
;
A
#
# COMPACT_ATOMS: atom_id res chain seq x y z
N MET A 1 13.33 -5.89 7.48
CA MET A 1 14.66 -6.07 8.14
C MET A 1 14.42 -6.07 9.64
N GLU A 2 15.21 -6.79 10.43
CA GLU A 2 15.13 -6.71 11.90
C GLU A 2 16.12 -5.68 12.42
N ILE A 3 15.63 -4.69 13.15
CA ILE A 3 16.43 -3.56 13.64
C ILE A 3 16.17 -3.31 15.12
N ARG A 4 17.14 -2.70 15.80
CA ARG A 4 16.96 -2.12 17.14
C ARG A 4 16.38 -0.72 16.99
N GLY A 5 15.25 -0.48 17.65
CA GLY A 5 14.47 0.74 17.52
C GLY A 5 15.06 1.90 18.30
N GLU A 6 15.30 1.72 19.59
CA GLU A 6 15.91 2.74 20.43
C GLU A 6 17.38 2.91 20.09
N ARG A 7 17.78 4.18 19.95
CA ARG A 7 19.14 4.59 19.69
C ARG A 7 19.60 5.56 20.76
N GLU A 8 20.89 5.51 21.08
CA GLU A 8 21.56 6.48 21.97
C GLU A 8 22.70 7.17 21.22
N CYS A 9 22.73 8.50 21.26
CA CYS A 9 23.81 9.30 20.69
C CYS A 9 25.07 9.13 21.54
N LYS A 10 26.21 8.83 20.90
CA LYS A 10 27.50 8.76 21.58
C LYS A 10 28.12 10.11 21.91
N ASP A 11 27.65 11.19 21.28
CA ASP A 11 28.19 12.53 21.49
C ASP A 11 27.41 13.32 22.56
N CYS A 12 26.08 13.21 22.61
CA CYS A 12 25.25 13.98 23.56
C CYS A 12 24.34 13.13 24.47
N GLY A 13 24.32 11.80 24.33
CA GLY A 13 23.54 10.90 25.16
C GLY A 13 22.02 10.90 24.91
N THR A 14 21.51 11.75 24.01
CA THR A 14 20.08 11.75 23.64
C THR A 14 19.67 10.37 23.15
N ARG A 15 18.53 9.89 23.64
CA ARG A 15 17.86 8.68 23.17
C ARG A 15 16.67 9.04 22.28
N TRP A 16 16.46 8.25 21.23
CA TRP A 16 15.31 8.40 20.33
C TRP A 16 14.96 7.08 19.66
N SER A 17 13.75 6.99 19.14
CA SER A 17 13.29 5.83 18.36
C SER A 17 13.63 6.04 16.87
N TYR A 18 14.34 5.08 16.29
CA TYR A 18 14.50 4.99 14.84
C TYR A 18 13.16 4.80 14.14
N TYR A 19 12.20 4.11 14.76
CA TYR A 19 10.86 3.92 14.17
C TYR A 19 10.11 5.26 14.00
N GLU A 20 10.31 6.19 14.95
CA GLU A 20 9.70 7.52 14.89
C GLU A 20 10.45 8.50 13.98
N THR A 21 11.76 8.37 13.84
CA THR A 21 12.60 9.36 13.13
C THR A 21 13.11 8.92 11.76
N GLY A 22 13.09 7.60 11.48
CA GLY A 22 13.68 7.00 10.29
C GLY A 22 15.18 7.28 10.13
N SER A 23 15.84 7.79 11.17
CA SER A 23 17.16 8.40 11.08
C SER A 23 18.10 7.87 12.14
N VAL A 24 19.34 7.61 11.72
CA VAL A 24 20.46 7.29 12.61
C VAL A 24 21.15 8.55 13.16
N SER A 25 20.79 9.73 12.65
CA SER A 25 21.28 11.01 13.13
C SER A 25 20.51 11.43 14.38
N CYS A 26 21.25 11.91 15.38
CA CYS A 26 20.67 12.39 16.62
C CYS A 26 19.77 13.61 16.36
N PRO A 27 18.51 13.62 16.81
CA PRO A 27 17.60 14.76 16.60
C PRO A 27 18.01 16.01 17.38
N ASN A 28 18.89 15.89 18.37
CA ASN A 28 19.31 17.00 19.23
C ASN A 28 20.63 17.66 18.79
N CYS A 29 21.59 16.89 18.25
CA CYS A 29 22.91 17.42 17.87
C CYS A 29 23.34 17.06 16.45
N GLU A 30 22.45 16.43 15.67
CA GLU A 30 22.66 16.01 14.27
C GLU A 30 23.80 15.00 14.05
N SER A 31 24.47 14.55 15.11
CA SER A 31 25.53 13.56 15.02
C SER A 31 25.00 12.21 14.51
N VAL A 32 25.68 11.63 13.54
CA VAL A 32 25.44 10.26 13.03
C VAL A 32 26.01 9.17 13.94
N ARG A 33 26.73 9.54 15.02
CA ARG A 33 27.33 8.58 15.96
C ARG A 33 26.29 8.09 16.95
N SER A 34 25.58 7.03 16.59
CA SER A 34 24.53 6.43 17.42
C SER A 34 24.63 4.92 17.48
N VAL A 35 24.19 4.33 18.59
CA VAL A 35 24.12 2.86 18.76
C VAL A 35 22.71 2.44 19.13
N GLY A 36 22.28 1.26 18.67
CA GLY A 36 21.00 0.68 19.07
C GLY A 36 21.10 0.06 20.46
N VAL A 37 20.25 0.50 21.39
CA VAL A 37 20.30 0.11 22.82
C VAL A 37 19.27 -0.95 23.21
N ASP A 38 18.26 -1.20 22.37
CA ASP A 38 17.30 -2.28 22.62
C ASP A 38 17.97 -3.65 22.72
N GLU A 39 17.48 -4.46 23.65
CA GLU A 39 17.90 -5.85 23.81
C GLU A 39 17.46 -6.70 22.61
N GLU A 40 16.24 -6.45 22.12
CA GLU A 40 15.60 -7.18 21.03
C GLU A 40 15.66 -6.42 19.70
N ARG A 41 15.60 -7.18 18.59
CA ARG A 41 15.44 -6.61 17.24
C ARG A 41 14.03 -6.90 16.79
N LYS A 42 13.29 -5.88 16.35
CA LYS A 42 11.96 -6.06 15.80
C LYS A 42 11.97 -5.90 14.29
N ARG A 43 11.09 -6.64 13.62
CA ARG A 43 10.89 -6.50 12.17
C ARG A 43 10.34 -5.12 11.85
N HIS A 44 10.97 -4.47 10.88
CA HIS A 44 10.53 -3.19 10.37
C HIS A 44 10.70 -3.17 8.85
N THR A 45 9.60 -2.85 8.18
CA THR A 45 9.49 -2.68 6.73
C THR A 45 8.79 -1.39 6.38
N ALA A 46 7.96 -0.83 7.28
CA ALA A 46 7.31 0.45 7.11
C ALA A 46 8.34 1.56 6.94
N GLY A 47 8.37 2.19 5.77
CA GLY A 47 9.11 3.43 5.57
C GLY A 47 8.27 4.64 5.98
N GLN A 48 8.92 5.75 6.28
CA GLN A 48 8.29 7.01 6.69
C GLN A 48 7.90 7.92 5.50
N ALA A 49 7.85 7.39 4.29
CA ALA A 49 7.54 8.20 3.12
C ALA A 49 6.06 8.61 3.15
N ALA A 50 5.79 9.91 3.13
CA ALA A 50 4.47 10.44 2.78
C ALA A 50 4.43 10.68 1.27
N LEU A 51 3.29 10.37 0.65
CA LEU A 51 3.04 10.79 -0.73
C LEU A 51 2.70 12.28 -0.72
N ASP A 52 3.38 13.08 -1.55
CA ASP A 52 3.06 14.49 -1.77
C ASP A 52 2.90 14.72 -3.27
N LEU A 53 1.69 15.11 -3.69
CA LEU A 53 1.38 15.41 -5.09
C LEU A 53 1.26 16.91 -5.35
N THR A 54 1.64 17.76 -4.40
CA THR A 54 1.48 19.22 -4.51
C THR A 54 2.21 19.78 -5.72
N GLU A 55 3.46 19.40 -5.94
CA GLU A 55 4.24 19.84 -7.11
C GLU A 55 3.65 19.31 -8.42
N VAL A 56 3.18 18.06 -8.44
CA VAL A 56 2.53 17.46 -9.63
C VAL A 56 1.23 18.22 -9.96
N ARG A 57 0.42 18.54 -8.96
CA ARG A 57 -0.82 19.32 -9.12
C ARG A 57 -0.56 20.72 -9.65
N ASN A 58 0.56 21.36 -9.28
CA ASN A 58 0.94 22.67 -9.78
C ASN A 58 1.32 22.66 -11.28
N MET A 59 1.59 21.49 -11.87
CA MET A 59 1.97 21.36 -13.27
C MET A 59 0.77 21.33 -14.23
N ILE A 60 -0.46 21.05 -13.76
CA ILE A 60 -1.64 20.77 -14.62
C ILE A 60 -1.89 21.87 -15.66
N ASP A 61 -1.78 23.14 -15.27
CA ASP A 61 -1.99 24.28 -16.18
C ASP A 61 -0.69 24.79 -16.84
N ALA A 62 0.47 24.24 -16.46
CA ALA A 62 1.79 24.74 -16.80
C ALA A 62 2.61 23.82 -17.71
N ALA A 63 2.23 22.54 -17.82
CA ALA A 63 2.94 21.53 -18.58
C ALA A 63 1.99 20.67 -19.42
N PRO A 64 2.49 20.00 -20.48
CA PRO A 64 1.73 18.97 -21.19
C PRO A 64 1.28 17.85 -20.24
N GLU A 65 0.11 17.27 -20.53
CA GLU A 65 -0.47 16.19 -19.70
C GLU A 65 0.48 14.99 -19.53
N SER A 66 1.25 14.65 -20.58
CA SER A 66 2.27 13.59 -20.51
C SER A 66 3.31 13.85 -19.42
N ASP A 67 3.73 15.11 -19.24
CA ASP A 67 4.76 15.48 -18.26
C ASP A 67 4.18 15.44 -16.84
N VAL A 68 2.91 15.82 -16.68
CA VAL A 68 2.17 15.70 -15.40
C VAL A 68 2.00 14.22 -15.03
N ALA A 69 1.65 13.38 -16.00
CA ALA A 69 1.49 11.94 -15.83
C ALA A 69 2.82 11.27 -15.43
N ASP A 70 3.92 11.58 -16.12
CA ASP A 70 5.25 11.07 -15.79
C ASP A 70 5.68 11.47 -14.38
N ALA A 71 5.44 12.72 -13.98
CA ALA A 71 5.73 13.19 -12.63
C ALA A 71 4.88 12.46 -11.57
N ALA A 72 3.60 12.19 -11.84
CA ALA A 72 2.72 11.41 -10.97
C ALA A 72 3.22 9.96 -10.82
N ILE A 73 3.59 9.33 -11.94
CA ILE A 73 4.11 7.94 -11.97
C ILE A 73 5.35 7.82 -11.09
N GLU A 74 6.32 8.72 -11.23
CA GLU A 74 7.57 8.65 -10.47
C GLU A 74 7.35 8.93 -8.98
N ASN A 75 6.54 9.94 -8.60
CA ASN A 75 6.19 10.19 -7.19
C ASN A 75 5.49 8.99 -6.54
N CYS A 76 4.47 8.43 -7.20
CA CYS A 76 3.78 7.24 -6.70
C CYS A 76 4.70 6.02 -6.64
N ARG A 77 5.58 5.83 -7.62
CA ARG A 77 6.55 4.73 -7.65
C ARG A 77 7.55 4.82 -6.50
N GLU A 78 8.09 6.01 -6.23
CA GLU A 78 9.02 6.22 -5.12
C GLU A 78 8.34 5.96 -3.78
N PHE A 79 7.15 6.53 -3.57
CA PHE A 79 6.34 6.31 -2.37
C PHE A 79 6.09 4.81 -2.15
N VAL A 80 5.50 4.13 -3.14
CA VAL A 80 5.18 2.69 -3.07
C VAL A 80 6.41 1.83 -2.81
N ARG A 81 7.56 2.17 -3.39
CA ARG A 81 8.82 1.44 -3.19
C ARG A 81 9.33 1.57 -1.75
N ARG A 82 9.04 2.70 -1.08
CA ARG A 82 9.45 2.99 0.29
C ARG A 82 8.39 2.59 1.32
N THR A 83 7.17 2.25 0.92
CA THR A 83 6.13 1.76 1.82
C THR A 83 6.33 0.28 2.15
N GLY A 84 6.27 -0.03 3.44
CA GLY A 84 6.07 -1.39 3.95
C GLY A 84 4.98 -1.38 5.03
N PHE A 85 4.68 -2.54 5.60
CA PHE A 85 3.49 -2.72 6.43
C PHE A 85 3.78 -3.28 7.82
N ILE A 86 5.04 -3.42 8.23
CA ILE A 86 5.40 -3.80 9.59
C ILE A 86 6.19 -2.65 10.20
N ASP A 87 5.64 -2.03 11.24
CA ASP A 87 6.28 -0.96 11.99
C ASP A 87 6.62 -1.44 13.40
N ALA A 88 7.90 -1.43 13.78
CA ALA A 88 8.36 -1.88 15.08
C ALA A 88 7.80 -3.25 15.54
N GLY A 89 7.65 -4.22 14.63
CA GLY A 89 7.05 -5.54 14.87
C GLY A 89 5.53 -5.59 14.76
N GLU A 90 4.86 -4.44 14.64
CA GLU A 90 3.41 -4.33 14.53
C GLU A 90 2.98 -4.28 13.07
N LEU A 91 2.09 -5.20 12.68
CA LEU A 91 1.46 -5.16 11.36
C LEU A 91 0.53 -3.95 11.26
N GLN A 92 0.79 -3.09 10.28
CA GLN A 92 0.01 -1.89 9.97
C GLN A 92 -1.11 -2.21 8.97
N PRO A 93 -2.24 -1.48 9.02
CA PRO A 93 -3.31 -1.69 8.05
C PRO A 93 -2.87 -1.34 6.63
N LEU A 94 -3.44 -2.01 5.64
CA LEU A 94 -3.36 -1.59 4.25
C LEU A 94 -4.11 -0.27 4.08
N ASP A 95 -3.39 0.83 3.96
CA ASP A 95 -3.95 2.18 3.90
C ASP A 95 -4.47 2.58 2.50
N ASP A 96 -5.44 3.50 2.48
CA ASP A 96 -6.05 4.02 1.27
C ASP A 96 -5.10 4.90 0.45
N VAL A 97 -4.13 5.61 1.05
CA VAL A 97 -3.10 6.37 0.29
C VAL A 97 -2.28 5.42 -0.58
N TYR A 98 -1.89 4.26 -0.05
CA TYR A 98 -1.14 3.26 -0.80
C TYR A 98 -1.94 2.68 -1.97
N LEU A 99 -3.23 2.44 -1.77
CA LEU A 99 -4.15 1.98 -2.79
C LEU A 99 -4.38 3.03 -3.89
N ALA A 100 -4.58 4.29 -3.49
CA ALA A 100 -4.76 5.41 -4.41
C ALA A 100 -3.48 5.68 -5.22
N ALA A 101 -2.30 5.64 -4.58
CA ALA A 101 -1.01 5.82 -5.26
C ALA A 101 -0.74 4.74 -6.32
N ARG A 102 -1.07 3.48 -5.99
CA ARG A 102 -0.93 2.35 -6.93
C ARG A 102 -1.79 2.53 -8.16
N GLU A 103 -3.02 3.02 -7.99
CA GLU A 103 -3.89 3.27 -9.12
C GLU A 103 -3.55 4.53 -9.88
N LEU A 104 -3.29 5.65 -9.20
CA LEU A 104 -2.86 6.87 -9.86
C LEU A 104 -1.68 6.58 -10.79
N ARG A 105 -0.72 5.76 -10.35
CA ARG A 105 0.37 5.30 -11.21
C ARG A 105 -0.10 4.52 -12.45
N GLN A 106 -1.06 3.61 -12.32
CA GLN A 106 -1.56 2.82 -13.47
C GLN A 106 -2.39 3.68 -14.43
N VAL A 107 -3.27 4.54 -13.89
CA VAL A 107 -4.11 5.45 -14.66
C VAL A 107 -3.27 6.50 -15.37
N ALA A 108 -2.28 7.09 -14.69
CA ALA A 108 -1.34 8.03 -15.30
C ALA A 108 -0.56 7.41 -16.46
N ASP A 109 -0.15 6.13 -16.36
CA ASP A 109 0.55 5.44 -17.46
C ASP A 109 -0.34 5.27 -18.71
N ILE A 110 -1.65 5.06 -18.51
CA ILE A 110 -2.62 4.94 -19.61
C ILE A 110 -2.90 6.32 -20.20
N VAL A 111 -3.29 7.28 -19.36
CA VAL A 111 -3.69 8.63 -19.79
C VAL A 111 -2.52 9.37 -20.43
N GLY A 112 -1.33 9.35 -19.82
CA GLY A 112 -0.14 10.01 -20.36
C GLY A 112 0.37 9.43 -21.68
N ARG A 113 -0.04 8.21 -22.05
CA ARG A 113 0.24 7.59 -23.35
C ARG A 113 -0.92 7.71 -24.34
N SER A 114 -2.11 8.09 -23.87
CA SER A 114 -3.28 8.26 -24.73
C SER A 114 -3.13 9.56 -25.52
N TYR A 115 -3.51 9.52 -26.79
CA TYR A 115 -3.55 10.72 -27.63
C TYR A 115 -4.85 11.53 -27.40
N ASP A 116 -5.92 10.86 -26.98
CA ASP A 116 -7.27 11.43 -26.84
C ASP A 116 -8.05 10.61 -25.79
N PRO A 117 -7.70 10.74 -24.49
CA PRO A 117 -8.49 10.13 -23.42
C PRO A 117 -9.92 10.68 -23.45
N THR A 118 -10.90 9.86 -23.07
CA THR A 118 -12.28 10.34 -22.94
C THR A 118 -12.41 11.32 -21.76
N GLU A 119 -13.42 12.20 -21.81
CA GLU A 119 -13.68 13.17 -20.72
C GLU A 119 -13.82 12.46 -19.35
N ASP A 120 -14.49 11.30 -19.30
CA ASP A 120 -14.65 10.52 -18.08
C ASP A 120 -13.31 9.98 -17.55
N GLU A 121 -12.38 9.59 -18.43
CA GLU A 121 -11.05 9.09 -18.06
C GLU A 121 -10.16 10.23 -17.55
N GLU A 122 -10.21 11.39 -18.20
CA GLU A 122 -9.49 12.59 -17.76
C GLU A 122 -10.00 13.07 -16.39
N LEU A 123 -11.32 13.14 -16.20
CA LEU A 123 -11.93 13.51 -14.92
C LEU A 123 -11.56 12.50 -13.82
N TYR A 124 -11.53 11.21 -14.13
CA TYR A 124 -11.11 10.18 -13.19
C TYR A 124 -9.64 10.34 -12.78
N TYR A 125 -8.75 10.57 -13.74
CA TYR A 125 -7.33 10.84 -13.49
C TYR A 125 -7.11 12.08 -12.61
N LEU A 126 -7.78 13.19 -12.94
CA LEU A 126 -7.70 14.43 -12.15
C LEU A 126 -8.25 14.26 -10.72
N SER A 127 -9.28 13.42 -10.56
CA SER A 127 -9.83 13.08 -9.24
C SER A 127 -8.80 12.33 -8.39
N LEU A 128 -8.06 11.39 -8.98
CA LEU A 128 -6.95 10.70 -8.30
C LEU A 128 -5.79 11.64 -7.97
N LEU A 129 -5.37 12.49 -8.90
CA LEU A 129 -4.33 13.49 -8.64
C LEU A 129 -4.67 14.41 -7.47
N ARG A 130 -5.95 14.78 -7.35
CA ARG A 130 -6.44 15.63 -6.26
C ARG A 130 -6.40 14.91 -4.91
N GLY A 131 -6.69 13.62 -4.90
CA GLY A 131 -7.10 12.89 -3.70
C GLY A 131 -6.12 11.84 -3.17
N ALA A 132 -5.21 11.32 -4.00
CA ALA A 132 -4.46 10.12 -3.68
C ALA A 132 -3.51 10.29 -2.49
N ASP A 133 -2.87 11.46 -2.34
CA ASP A 133 -2.03 11.80 -1.18
C ASP A 133 -2.83 12.00 0.12
N ARG A 134 -4.16 12.08 0.03
CA ARG A 134 -5.10 12.21 1.16
C ARG A 134 -5.91 10.94 1.41
N GLY A 135 -5.61 9.85 0.68
CA GLY A 135 -6.31 8.57 0.79
C GLY A 135 -7.71 8.57 0.18
N GLU A 136 -8.05 9.59 -0.61
CA GLU A 136 -9.32 9.63 -1.33
C GLU A 136 -9.24 8.69 -2.53
N ARG A 137 -10.22 7.80 -2.65
CA ARG A 137 -10.37 6.84 -3.75
C ARG A 137 -11.76 7.02 -4.35
N PRO A 138 -11.88 7.23 -5.67
CA PRO A 138 -13.16 7.14 -6.36
C PRO A 138 -13.85 5.80 -6.07
N ALA A 139 -15.18 5.81 -6.03
CA ALA A 139 -15.98 4.62 -5.81
C ALA A 139 -15.88 3.64 -7.01
N PRO A 140 -16.11 2.33 -6.79
CA PRO A 140 -16.00 1.33 -7.85
C PRO A 140 -16.87 1.59 -9.09
N ASP A 141 -18.04 2.20 -8.91
CA ASP A 141 -18.98 2.57 -9.96
C ASP A 141 -18.62 3.88 -10.70
N GLU A 142 -17.66 4.64 -10.17
CA GLU A 142 -17.11 5.84 -10.82
C GLU A 142 -15.93 5.51 -11.75
N VAL A 143 -15.47 4.26 -11.80
CA VAL A 143 -14.33 3.85 -12.63
C VAL A 143 -14.76 3.75 -14.11
N PRO A 144 -14.16 4.54 -15.02
CA PRO A 144 -14.45 4.42 -16.45
C PRO A 144 -14.09 3.05 -16.99
N ALA A 145 -14.85 2.57 -17.99
CA ALA A 145 -14.67 1.24 -18.56
C ALA A 145 -13.24 1.00 -19.10
N GLY A 146 -12.61 2.02 -19.69
CA GLY A 146 -11.23 1.95 -20.18
C GLY A 146 -10.16 1.91 -19.09
N LEU A 147 -10.51 2.23 -17.84
CA LEU A 147 -9.59 2.25 -16.70
C LEU A 147 -9.86 1.13 -15.67
N ARG A 148 -10.83 0.23 -15.94
CA ARG A 148 -11.13 -0.90 -15.04
C ARG A 148 -9.93 -1.82 -14.82
N GLU A 149 -9.15 -2.06 -15.87
CA GLU A 149 -7.94 -2.90 -15.82
C GLU A 149 -6.88 -2.27 -14.91
N ALA A 150 -6.70 -0.95 -15.00
CA ALA A 150 -5.80 -0.18 -14.15
C ALA A 150 -6.15 -0.32 -12.66
N ARG A 151 -7.43 -0.13 -12.32
CA ARG A 151 -7.98 -0.33 -10.97
C ARG A 151 -7.72 -1.76 -10.46
N GLY A 152 -8.08 -2.76 -11.27
CA GLY A 152 -7.95 -4.17 -10.90
C GLY A 152 -6.50 -4.58 -10.67
N LEU A 153 -5.59 -4.18 -11.57
CA LEU A 153 -4.17 -4.49 -11.45
C LEU A 153 -3.53 -3.75 -10.26
N ALA A 154 -3.84 -2.46 -10.08
CA ALA A 154 -3.36 -1.67 -8.94
C ALA A 154 -3.69 -2.33 -7.60
N TYR A 155 -4.93 -2.78 -7.42
CA TYR A 155 -5.37 -3.42 -6.18
C TYR A 155 -4.83 -4.84 -6.02
N ALA A 156 -4.75 -5.63 -7.09
CA ALA A 156 -4.12 -6.94 -7.03
C ALA A 156 -2.65 -6.85 -6.61
N GLU A 157 -1.90 -5.87 -7.14
CA GLU A 157 -0.52 -5.62 -6.74
C GLU A 157 -0.40 -5.13 -5.30
N ALA A 158 -1.29 -4.23 -4.88
CA ALA A 158 -1.30 -3.73 -3.51
C ALA A 158 -1.55 -4.86 -2.50
N VAL A 159 -2.57 -5.68 -2.76
CA VAL A 159 -2.89 -6.85 -1.95
C VAL A 159 -1.77 -7.90 -2.01
N GLN A 160 -1.10 -8.09 -3.15
CA GLN A 160 0.05 -8.98 -3.24
C GLN A 160 1.21 -8.54 -2.34
N ALA A 161 1.51 -7.23 -2.32
CA ALA A 161 2.53 -6.67 -1.43
C ALA A 161 2.13 -6.86 0.03
N TYR A 162 0.91 -6.48 0.38
CA TYR A 162 0.42 -6.59 1.75
C TYR A 162 0.36 -8.03 2.26
N ARG A 163 -0.13 -8.96 1.43
CA ARG A 163 -0.17 -10.40 1.74
C ARG A 163 1.21 -10.95 2.09
N ARG A 164 2.27 -10.50 1.40
CA ARG A 164 3.64 -10.93 1.72
C ARG A 164 4.05 -10.45 3.11
N GLU A 165 3.70 -9.23 3.47
CA GLU A 165 3.96 -8.68 4.81
C GLU A 165 3.13 -9.38 5.90
N ILE A 166 1.85 -9.71 5.64
CA ILE A 166 1.05 -10.51 6.57
C ILE A 166 1.72 -11.86 6.83
N GLY A 167 2.12 -12.59 5.78
CA GLY A 167 2.79 -13.87 5.94
C GLY A 167 4.11 -13.75 6.70
N THR A 168 4.90 -12.74 6.34
CA THR A 168 6.15 -12.36 7.01
C THR A 168 5.93 -12.07 8.49
N TRP A 169 4.81 -11.43 8.86
CA TRP A 169 4.46 -11.14 10.25
C TRP A 169 3.99 -12.41 11.00
N ILE A 170 3.16 -13.25 10.39
CA ILE A 170 2.71 -14.53 10.98
C ILE A 170 3.90 -15.45 11.26
N ASP A 171 4.86 -15.52 10.33
CA ASP A 171 6.07 -16.31 10.48
C ASP A 171 6.91 -15.86 11.69
N ASP A 172 6.85 -14.57 12.07
CA ASP A 172 7.52 -14.04 13.26
C ASP A 172 6.79 -14.35 14.57
N GLN A 173 5.50 -14.69 14.51
CA GLN A 173 4.70 -15.14 15.65
C GLN A 173 4.75 -16.67 15.82
N ASP A 174 5.80 -17.33 15.34
CA ASP A 174 5.99 -18.79 15.38
C ASP A 174 4.82 -19.62 14.79
N GLY A 175 4.06 -19.05 13.85
CA GLY A 175 3.03 -19.78 13.09
C GLY A 175 1.75 -20.12 13.86
N GLU A 176 1.42 -19.38 14.93
CA GLU A 176 0.25 -19.61 15.80
C GLU A 176 -1.13 -19.46 15.10
N TYR A 177 -1.17 -19.16 13.79
CA TYR A 177 -2.40 -18.88 13.04
C TYR A 177 -2.66 -19.81 11.82
N PRO A 178 -2.81 -21.14 11.96
CA PRO A 178 -3.04 -22.06 10.83
C PRO A 178 -4.27 -21.70 9.98
N ALA A 179 -5.32 -21.23 10.66
CA ALA A 179 -6.58 -20.80 10.07
C ALA A 179 -6.42 -19.57 9.16
N ALA A 180 -5.52 -18.65 9.53
CA ALA A 180 -5.16 -17.47 8.75
C ALA A 180 -4.26 -17.82 7.56
N MET A 181 -3.37 -18.81 7.71
CA MET A 181 -2.52 -19.29 6.61
C MET A 181 -3.33 -19.85 5.43
N GLY A 182 -4.44 -20.55 5.71
CA GLY A 182 -5.38 -20.97 4.68
C GLY A 182 -6.00 -19.79 3.93
N ALA A 183 -6.50 -18.78 4.65
CA ALA A 183 -7.07 -17.57 4.04
C ALA A 183 -6.01 -16.77 3.25
N LEU A 184 -4.76 -16.73 3.74
CA LEU A 184 -3.62 -16.11 3.07
C LEU A 184 -3.31 -16.80 1.73
N ALA A 185 -3.37 -18.14 1.69
CA ALA A 185 -3.20 -18.90 0.46
C ALA A 185 -4.30 -18.57 -0.56
N THR A 186 -5.57 -18.66 -0.16
CA THR A 186 -6.74 -18.34 -1.00
C THR A 186 -6.69 -16.91 -1.53
N LEU A 187 -6.37 -15.93 -0.67
CA LEU A 187 -6.17 -14.53 -1.08
C LEU A 187 -5.11 -14.40 -2.20
N GLY A 188 -4.02 -15.15 -2.07
CA GLY A 188 -2.96 -15.20 -3.08
C GLY A 188 -3.42 -15.77 -4.42
N ASP A 189 -4.33 -16.74 -4.41
CA ASP A 189 -4.85 -17.32 -5.65
C ASP A 189 -5.82 -16.37 -6.36
N HIS A 190 -6.64 -15.61 -5.63
CA HIS A 190 -7.45 -14.53 -6.23
C HIS A 190 -6.58 -13.42 -6.84
N VAL A 191 -5.50 -13.01 -6.14
CA VAL A 191 -4.51 -12.07 -6.70
C VAL A 191 -3.95 -12.59 -8.01
N LYS A 192 -3.47 -13.84 -8.07
CA LYS A 192 -2.92 -14.43 -9.30
C LYS A 192 -3.94 -14.42 -10.44
N ARG A 193 -5.20 -14.75 -10.14
CA ARG A 193 -6.29 -14.78 -11.13
C ARG A 193 -6.55 -13.39 -11.72
N ILE A 194 -6.71 -12.37 -10.88
CA ILE A 194 -6.90 -10.98 -11.35
C ILE A 194 -5.71 -10.52 -12.19
N LYS A 195 -4.48 -10.84 -11.77
CA LYS A 195 -3.28 -10.53 -12.56
C LYS A 195 -3.24 -11.29 -13.89
N ALA A 196 -3.73 -12.53 -13.95
CA ALA A 196 -3.82 -13.28 -15.20
C ALA A 196 -4.79 -12.63 -16.20
N LEU A 197 -5.87 -12.04 -15.68
CA LEU A 197 -6.82 -11.21 -16.44
C LEU A 197 -6.29 -9.79 -16.73
N GLN A 198 -5.03 -9.49 -16.42
CA GLN A 198 -4.45 -8.13 -16.54
C GLN A 198 -5.21 -7.05 -15.74
N GLY A 199 -5.92 -7.46 -14.69
CA GLY A 199 -6.78 -6.55 -13.93
C GLY A 199 -8.18 -6.40 -14.50
N ASP A 200 -8.53 -7.08 -15.60
CA ASP A 200 -9.86 -7.03 -16.20
C ASP A 200 -10.91 -7.76 -15.35
N VAL A 201 -11.36 -7.08 -14.30
CA VAL A 201 -12.45 -7.49 -13.41
C VAL A 201 -13.31 -6.29 -13.06
N ASP A 202 -14.53 -6.56 -12.59
CA ASP A 202 -15.38 -5.53 -12.01
C ASP A 202 -14.63 -4.79 -10.87
N PRO A 203 -14.62 -3.44 -10.84
CA PRO A 203 -13.97 -2.68 -9.78
C PRO A 203 -14.41 -3.06 -8.35
N GLY A 204 -15.67 -3.47 -8.17
CA GLY A 204 -16.21 -3.97 -6.91
C GLY A 204 -15.60 -5.32 -6.49
N THR A 205 -15.16 -6.13 -7.45
CA THR A 205 -14.38 -7.36 -7.21
C THR A 205 -12.99 -7.02 -6.67
N ALA A 206 -12.31 -6.04 -7.26
CA ALA A 206 -11.02 -5.56 -6.78
C ALA A 206 -11.14 -4.97 -5.35
N GLU A 207 -12.19 -4.21 -5.08
CA GLU A 207 -12.47 -3.65 -3.76
C GLU A 207 -12.77 -4.74 -2.72
N ARG A 208 -13.48 -5.80 -3.10
CA ARG A 208 -13.75 -6.95 -2.24
C ARG A 208 -12.45 -7.69 -1.86
N LEU A 209 -11.49 -7.79 -2.79
CA LEU A 209 -10.17 -8.35 -2.52
C LEU A 209 -9.41 -7.53 -1.46
N VAL A 210 -9.41 -6.20 -1.58
CA VAL A 210 -8.81 -5.30 -0.58
C VAL A 210 -9.44 -5.51 0.79
N ARG A 211 -10.78 -5.56 0.87
CA ARG A 211 -11.51 -5.79 2.12
C ARG A 211 -11.19 -7.15 2.74
N ALA A 212 -11.05 -8.20 1.93
CA ALA A 212 -10.63 -9.52 2.41
C ALA A 212 -9.22 -9.47 3.02
N ALA A 213 -8.29 -8.77 2.38
CA ALA A 213 -6.93 -8.60 2.89
C ALA A 213 -6.89 -7.79 4.20
N ARG A 214 -7.69 -6.73 4.32
CA ARG A 214 -7.83 -5.95 5.56
C ARG A 214 -8.40 -6.79 6.72
N ASN A 215 -9.47 -7.56 6.46
CA ASN A 215 -10.04 -8.46 7.46
C ASN A 215 -9.05 -9.55 7.90
N LEU A 216 -8.23 -10.06 6.99
CA LEU A 216 -7.20 -11.04 7.34
C LEU A 216 -6.15 -10.42 8.29
N ALA A 217 -5.73 -9.19 8.00
CA ALA A 217 -4.80 -8.48 8.86
C ALA A 217 -5.40 -8.12 10.23
N GLU A 218 -6.67 -7.71 10.27
CA GLU A 218 -7.41 -7.49 11.52
C GLU A 218 -7.46 -8.77 12.35
N ALA A 219 -7.81 -9.91 11.73
CA ALA A 219 -7.88 -11.20 12.39
C ALA A 219 -6.56 -11.59 13.06
N VAL A 220 -5.43 -11.46 12.37
CA VAL A 220 -4.13 -11.86 12.94
C VAL A 220 -3.59 -10.87 13.97
N ARG A 221 -3.88 -9.57 13.83
CA ARG A 221 -3.42 -8.55 14.78
C ARG A 221 -4.13 -8.63 16.13
N TRP A 222 -5.41 -8.99 16.12
CA TRP A 222 -6.29 -8.90 17.28
C TRP A 222 -6.84 -10.26 17.74
N ASP A 223 -6.39 -11.35 17.11
CA ASP A 223 -6.97 -12.69 17.30
C ASP A 223 -8.50 -12.70 17.10
N ASP A 224 -8.97 -11.95 16.10
CA ASP A 224 -10.40 -11.75 15.82
C ASP A 224 -10.94 -12.83 14.86
N GLU A 225 -11.60 -13.83 15.43
CA GLU A 225 -12.26 -14.91 14.67
C GLU A 225 -13.40 -14.40 13.76
N ASP A 226 -14.13 -13.35 14.17
CA ASP A 226 -15.18 -12.75 13.35
C ASP A 226 -14.57 -12.04 12.13
N ALA A 227 -13.43 -11.36 12.29
CA ALA A 227 -12.68 -10.81 11.16
C ALA A 227 -12.23 -11.90 10.19
N LEU A 228 -11.77 -13.04 10.72
CA LEU A 228 -11.39 -14.18 9.88
C LEU A 228 -12.59 -14.78 9.13
N ALA A 229 -13.75 -14.89 9.77
CA ALA A 229 -14.99 -15.32 9.13
C ALA A 229 -15.41 -14.35 8.01
N ARG A 230 -15.38 -13.03 8.28
CA ARG A 230 -15.64 -11.98 7.29
C ARG A 230 -14.65 -12.00 6.12
N CYS A 231 -13.40 -12.39 6.36
CA CYS A 231 -12.38 -12.58 5.33
C CYS A 231 -12.76 -13.75 4.41
N ARG A 232 -13.02 -14.93 4.99
CA ARG A 232 -13.38 -16.16 4.24
C ARG A 232 -14.63 -15.97 3.39
N GLU A 233 -15.69 -15.40 3.97
CA GLU A 233 -16.93 -15.12 3.26
C GLU A 233 -16.71 -14.20 2.05
N ARG A 234 -15.79 -13.23 2.14
CA ARG A 234 -15.43 -12.37 1.01
C ARG A 234 -14.66 -13.12 -0.07
N LEU A 235 -13.74 -14.01 0.32
CA LEU A 235 -12.98 -14.86 -0.61
C LEU A 235 -13.88 -15.87 -1.33
N GLU A 236 -14.85 -16.45 -0.62
CA GLU A 236 -15.87 -17.33 -1.20
C GLU A 236 -16.69 -16.59 -2.26
N ARG A 237 -17.20 -15.39 -1.95
CA ARG A 237 -17.92 -14.55 -2.93
C ARG A 237 -17.08 -14.16 -4.15
N LEU A 238 -15.76 -14.04 -4.01
CA LEU A 238 -14.86 -13.81 -5.16
C LEU A 238 -14.72 -15.04 -6.06
N SER A 239 -15.04 -16.23 -5.54
CA SER A 239 -15.10 -17.47 -6.30
C SER A 239 -16.43 -17.61 -7.03
N ASP A 240 -17.51 -17.11 -6.44
CA ASP A 240 -18.88 -17.17 -7.01
C ASP A 240 -19.16 -16.07 -8.05
N ALA A 241 -18.44 -14.95 -8.01
CA ALA A 241 -18.56 -13.84 -8.97
C ALA A 241 -17.89 -14.12 -10.33
N GLN A 242 -17.51 -15.38 -10.59
CA GLN A 242 -16.82 -15.85 -11.79
C GLN A 242 -17.77 -16.53 -12.76
#